data_AF-A0A1A0K2Q2-F1
#
_entry.id   AF-A0A1A0K2Q2-F1
#
_cell.length_a   1.000
_cell.length_b   1.000
_cell.length_c   1.000
_cell.angle_alpha   90.00
_cell.angle_beta   90.00
_cell.angle_gamma   90.00
#
_symmetry.space_group_name_H-M   'P 1'
#
loop_
_entity.id
_entity.type
_entity.pdbx_description
1 polymer ?
#
loop_
_entity_poly.entity_id
_entity_poly.type
_entity_poly.pdbx_seq_one_letter_code
_entity_poly.pdbx_strand_id
1 'polypeptide(L)'
;MLELNEAFNFATASPNTRFANVEAWSLKIEKMRNTSSQLEFANSRVEIDNDTDIVAFYYEPQSNRQSDTLKRAQEIWDASRVQYLPIDAVESRATELSKRLAA
;
A
#
# COMPACT_ATOMS: atom_id res chain seq x y z
N MET A 1 -9.45 -11.46 3.65
CA MET A 1 -8.29 -10.55 3.80
C MET A 1 -8.30 -9.61 2.62
N LEU A 2 -8.20 -8.31 2.88
CA LEU A 2 -8.36 -7.26 1.87
C LEU A 2 -7.00 -6.69 1.51
N GLU A 3 -6.50 -7.08 0.35
CA GLU A 3 -5.32 -6.45 -0.22
C GLU A 3 -5.76 -5.39 -1.22
N LEU A 4 -5.58 -4.12 -0.85
CA LEU A 4 -5.59 -3.00 -1.79
C LEU A 4 -4.28 -3.05 -2.59
N ASN A 5 -4.16 -4.02 -3.49
CA ASN A 5 -2.96 -4.30 -4.26
C ASN A 5 -2.74 -3.22 -5.34
N GLU A 6 -2.16 -2.08 -4.95
CA GLU A 6 -1.43 -1.22 -5.89
C GLU A 6 0.07 -1.46 -5.74
N ALA A 7 0.70 -1.81 -6.85
CA ALA A 7 2.16 -1.87 -6.97
C ALA A 7 2.67 -0.56 -7.60
N PHE A 8 3.52 0.15 -6.86
CA PHE A 8 4.08 1.43 -7.29
C PHE A 8 5.47 1.22 -7.92
N ASN A 9 5.60 1.55 -9.20
CA ASN A 9 6.89 1.51 -9.91
C ASN A 9 7.41 2.93 -10.17
N PHE A 10 8.39 3.38 -9.40
CA PHE A 10 8.92 4.74 -9.52
C PHE A 10 9.92 4.93 -10.67
N ALA A 11 10.21 3.88 -11.45
CA ALA A 11 11.03 3.93 -12.66
C ALA A 11 10.24 4.40 -13.90
N THR A 12 9.49 5.50 -13.79
CA THR A 12 8.75 6.10 -14.91
C THR A 12 9.33 7.46 -15.29
N ALA A 13 9.07 7.89 -16.54
CA ALA A 13 9.52 9.19 -17.07
C ALA A 13 8.90 10.40 -16.35
N SER A 14 7.87 10.20 -15.52
CA SER A 14 7.15 11.26 -14.81
C SER A 14 7.02 10.96 -13.31
N PRO A 15 8.10 11.11 -12.52
CA PRO A 15 8.11 10.83 -11.08
C PRO A 15 7.05 11.62 -10.29
N ASN A 16 6.76 12.86 -10.70
CA ASN A 16 5.77 13.71 -10.04
C ASN A 16 4.33 13.17 -10.18
N THR A 17 3.99 12.58 -11.34
CA THR A 17 2.67 11.96 -11.56
C THR A 17 2.51 10.70 -10.71
N ARG A 18 3.59 9.92 -10.54
CA ARG A 18 3.60 8.77 -9.61
C ARG A 18 3.41 9.21 -8.17
N PHE A 19 4.05 10.31 -7.77
CA PHE A 19 3.91 10.85 -6.43
C PHE A 19 2.48 11.31 -6.13
N ALA A 20 1.83 12.01 -7.07
CA ALA A 20 0.43 12.40 -6.92
C ALA A 20 -0.51 11.18 -6.79
N ASN A 21 -0.20 10.07 -7.47
CA ASN A 21 -0.96 8.82 -7.31
C ASN A 21 -0.78 8.21 -5.92
N VAL A 22 0.44 8.26 -5.36
CA VAL A 22 0.69 7.83 -3.97
C VAL A 22 -0.11 8.69 -3.00
N GLU A 23 -0.08 10.02 -3.14
CA GLU A 23 -0.87 10.93 -2.30
C GLU A 23 -2.37 10.63 -2.38
N ALA A 24 -2.91 10.48 -3.60
CA ALA A 24 -4.33 10.20 -3.80
C ALA A 24 -4.75 8.84 -3.20
N TRP A 25 -3.92 7.82 -3.34
CA TRP A 25 -4.18 6.48 -2.80
C TRP A 25 -4.11 6.46 -1.27
N SER A 26 -3.09 7.08 -0.68
CA SER A 26 -2.94 7.20 0.77
C SER A 26 -4.08 8.00 1.39
N LEU A 27 -4.49 9.11 0.76
CA LEU A 27 -5.67 9.88 1.19
C LEU A 27 -6.97 9.05 1.12
N LYS A 28 -7.10 8.18 0.11
CA LYS A 28 -8.25 7.25 0.03
C LYS A 28 -8.26 6.29 1.22
N ILE A 29 -7.11 5.78 1.63
CA ILE A 29 -6.97 4.91 2.81
C ILE A 29 -7.35 5.64 4.09
N GLU A 30 -6.83 6.85 4.29
CA GLU A 30 -7.18 7.65 5.47
C GLU A 30 -8.68 7.94 5.53
N LYS A 31 -9.30 8.26 4.39
CA LYS A 31 -10.76 8.43 4.32
C LYS A 31 -11.50 7.15 4.66
N MET A 32 -11.02 6.00 4.18
CA MET A 32 -11.67 4.72 4.48
C MET A 32 -11.60 4.41 5.99
N ARG A 33 -10.44 4.63 6.62
CA ARG A 33 -10.25 4.43 8.07
C ARG A 33 -11.10 5.41 8.91
N ASN A 34 -11.17 6.68 8.51
CA ASN A 34 -11.83 7.72 9.31
C ASN A 34 -13.36 7.74 9.18
N THR A 35 -13.94 7.07 8.18
CA THR A 35 -15.39 7.09 7.94
C THR A 35 -16.08 5.76 8.24
N SER A 36 -15.40 4.82 8.93
CA SER A 36 -15.87 3.43 9.07
C SER A 36 -16.29 2.84 7.72
N SER A 37 -15.51 3.16 6.67
CA SER A 37 -15.83 2.69 5.32
C SER A 37 -15.75 1.18 5.28
N GLN A 38 -16.75 0.59 4.63
CA GLN A 38 -16.86 -0.85 4.46
C GLN A 38 -16.55 -1.19 3.02
N LEU A 39 -15.70 -2.20 2.83
CA LEU A 39 -15.54 -2.85 1.55
C LEU A 39 -16.58 -3.96 1.43
N GLU A 40 -17.43 -3.83 0.43
CA GLU A 40 -18.45 -4.83 0.11
C GLU A 40 -17.89 -5.91 -0.81
N PHE A 41 -18.03 -7.15 -0.38
CA PHE A 41 -17.83 -8.34 -1.19
C PHE A 41 -19.16 -9.05 -1.39
N ALA A 42 -19.20 -9.95 -2.37
CA ALA A 42 -20.41 -10.72 -2.70
C ALA A 42 -21.12 -11.32 -1.48
N ASN A 43 -20.37 -11.76 -0.46
CA ASN A 43 -20.92 -12.41 0.74
C ASN A 43 -20.38 -11.84 2.07
N SER A 44 -19.67 -10.71 2.08
CA SER A 44 -19.11 -10.16 3.31
C SER A 44 -18.93 -8.65 3.25
N ARG A 45 -18.95 -8.02 4.42
CA ARG A 45 -18.53 -6.64 4.61
C ARG A 45 -17.33 -6.63 5.54
N VAL A 46 -16.29 -5.92 5.14
CA VAL A 46 -15.11 -5.74 5.97
C VAL A 46 -14.94 -4.25 6.20
N GLU A 47 -15.01 -3.86 7.47
CA GLU A 47 -14.64 -2.52 7.90
C GLU A 47 -13.12 -2.39 7.83
N ILE A 48 -12.64 -1.29 7.23
CA ILE A 48 -11.22 -0.95 7.29
C ILE A 48 -11.01 -0.09 8.53
N ASP A 49 -10.82 -0.75 9.66
CA ASP A 49 -10.50 -0.08 10.91
C ASP A 49 -9.01 0.31 10.99
N ASN A 50 -8.58 0.85 12.12
CA ASN A 50 -7.19 1.22 12.35
C ASN A 50 -6.24 0.01 12.51
N ASP A 51 -6.79 -1.17 12.79
CA ASP A 51 -6.03 -2.40 13.03
C ASP A 51 -5.88 -3.25 11.77
N THR A 52 -6.58 -2.87 10.69
CA THR A 52 -6.45 -3.49 9.38
C THR A 52 -5.07 -3.18 8.78
N ASP A 53 -4.27 -4.24 8.62
CA ASP A 53 -2.98 -4.21 7.93
C ASP A 53 -3.18 -3.85 6.45
N ILE A 54 -2.55 -2.76 5.98
CA ILE A 54 -2.50 -2.39 4.56
C ILE A 54 -1.05 -2.35 4.12
N VAL A 55 -0.74 -3.00 3.00
CA VAL A 55 0.61 -3.09 2.44
C VAL A 55 0.65 -2.48 1.05
N ALA A 56 1.58 -1.56 0.80
CA ALA A 56 1.95 -1.05 -0.52
C ALA A 56 3.20 -1.77 -1.02
N PHE A 57 3.16 -2.31 -2.23
CA PHE A 57 4.36 -2.90 -2.85
C PHE A 57 5.04 -1.90 -3.77
N TYR A 58 6.38 -1.87 -3.77
CA TYR A 58 7.14 -0.99 -4.66
C TYR A 58 8.28 -1.69 -5.38
N TYR A 59 8.67 -1.17 -6.54
CA TYR A 59 9.87 -1.61 -7.25
C TYR A 59 11.08 -0.79 -6.78
N GLU A 60 12.21 -1.47 -6.58
CA GLU A 60 13.46 -0.83 -6.14
C GLU A 60 13.90 0.29 -7.11
N PRO A 61 14.25 1.48 -6.59
CA PRO A 61 14.71 2.58 -7.42
C PRO A 61 16.05 2.25 -8.06
N GLN A 62 16.20 2.62 -9.33
CA GLN A 62 17.42 2.40 -10.14
C GLN A 62 18.30 3.66 -10.23
N SER A 63 17.94 4.74 -9.53
CA SER A 63 18.70 5.99 -9.52
C SER A 63 18.41 6.83 -8.26
N ASN A 64 19.33 7.73 -7.90
CA ASN A 64 19.18 8.63 -6.75
C ASN A 64 17.87 9.44 -6.80
N ARG A 65 17.48 9.94 -7.97
CA ARG A 65 16.23 10.70 -8.14
C ARG A 65 14.99 9.84 -7.85
N GLN A 66 15.03 8.55 -8.22
CA GLN A 66 13.96 7.61 -7.91
C GLN A 66 13.96 7.26 -6.41
N SER A 67 15.14 7.13 -5.78
CA SER A 67 15.25 6.93 -4.34
C SER A 67 14.68 8.09 -3.54
N ASP A 68 14.92 9.34 -3.96
CA ASP A 68 14.34 10.51 -3.31
C ASP A 68 12.81 10.55 -3.45
N THR A 69 12.28 10.08 -4.59
CA THR A 69 10.83 9.98 -4.81
C THR A 69 10.21 8.89 -3.94
N LEU A 70 10.88 7.74 -3.82
CA LEU A 70 10.46 6.65 -2.93
C LEU A 70 10.45 7.10 -1.46
N LYS A 71 11.47 7.82 -0.99
CA LYS A 71 11.51 8.33 0.39
C LYS A 71 10.31 9.20 0.72
N ARG A 72 9.94 10.12 -0.17
CA ARG A 72 8.74 10.95 0.02
C ARG A 72 7.45 10.12 0.02
N ALA A 73 7.38 9.07 -0.81
CA ALA A 73 6.25 8.16 -0.80
C ALA A 73 6.15 7.37 0.51
N GLN A 74 7.28 6.94 1.05
CA GLN A 74 7.38 6.26 2.34
C GLN A 74 6.91 7.15 3.50
N GLU A 75 7.28 8.43 3.51
CA GLU A 75 6.79 9.40 4.52
C GLU A 75 5.26 9.52 4.52
N ILE A 76 4.63 9.50 3.33
CA ILE A 76 3.17 9.50 3.21
C ILE A 76 2.58 8.18 3.72
N TRP A 77 3.15 7.05 3.31
CA TRP A 77 2.67 5.74 3.76
C TRP A 77 2.77 5.57 5.28
N ASP A 78 3.86 6.04 5.89
CA ASP A 78 4.02 6.05 7.34
C ASP A 78 2.91 6.89 8.01
N ALA A 79 2.61 8.08 7.50
CA ALA A 79 1.53 8.93 8.02
C ALA A 79 0.15 8.25 7.92
N SER A 80 -0.10 7.49 6.86
CA SER A 80 -1.35 6.76 6.63
C SER A 80 -1.37 5.33 7.23
N ARG A 81 -0.36 4.95 8.02
CA ARG A 81 -0.20 3.61 8.62
C ARG A 81 -0.26 2.49 7.59
N VAL A 82 0.40 2.72 6.46
CA VAL A 82 0.58 1.75 5.39
C VAL A 82 1.98 1.17 5.51
N GLN A 83 2.05 -0.16 5.61
CA GLN A 83 3.33 -0.86 5.49
C GLN A 83 3.77 -0.84 4.03
N TYR A 84 5.07 -0.77 3.77
CA TYR A 84 5.58 -0.85 2.41
C TYR A 84 6.67 -1.91 2.28
N LEU A 85 6.60 -2.69 1.21
CA LEU A 85 7.53 -3.78 0.93
C LEU A 85 8.01 -3.74 -0.51
N PRO A 86 9.27 -4.12 -0.79
CA PRO A 86 9.71 -4.31 -2.16
C PRO A 86 8.88 -5.43 -2.82
N ILE A 87 8.68 -5.34 -4.13
CA ILE A 87 7.85 -6.27 -4.91
C ILE A 87 8.36 -7.72 -4.81
N ASP A 88 9.67 -7.91 -4.61
CA ASP A 88 10.28 -9.23 -4.45
C ASP A 88 9.85 -9.92 -3.13
N ALA A 89 9.29 -9.17 -2.18
CA ALA A 89 8.77 -9.70 -0.94
C ALA A 89 7.31 -10.19 -1.03
N VAL A 90 6.64 -10.05 -2.19
CA VAL A 90 5.23 -10.44 -2.37
C VAL A 90 5.00 -11.91 -2.01
N GLU A 91 5.84 -12.83 -2.50
CA GLU A 91 5.66 -14.26 -2.23
C GLU A 91 5.88 -14.61 -0.75
N SER A 92 6.89 -13.99 -0.13
CA SER A 92 7.14 -14.17 1.31
C SER A 92 5.97 -13.66 2.14
N ARG A 93 5.40 -12.51 1.76
CA ARG A 93 4.24 -11.93 2.43
C ARG A 93 2.99 -12.79 2.25
N ALA A 94 2.72 -13.25 1.04
CA ALA A 94 1.61 -14.17 0.76
C ALA A 94 1.72 -15.47 1.58
N THR A 95 2.94 -15.99 1.74
CA THR A 95 3.21 -17.18 2.56
C THR A 95 2.95 -16.93 4.04
N GLU A 96 3.40 -15.79 4.58
CA GLU A 96 3.15 -15.39 5.97
C GLU A 96 1.65 -15.24 6.25
N LEU A 97 0.93 -14.58 5.33
CA LEU A 97 -0.52 -14.39 5.45
C LEU A 97 -1.27 -15.72 5.38
N SER A 98 -0.83 -16.63 4.50
CA SER A 98 -1.41 -17.98 4.42
C SER A 98 -1.24 -18.77 5.72
N LYS A 99 -0.09 -18.63 6.40
CA LYS A 99 0.12 -19.25 7.73
C LYS A 99 -0.79 -18.66 8.80
N ARG A 100 -1.01 -17.33 8.79
CA ARG A 100 -1.94 -16.66 9.72
C ARG A 100 -3.39 -17.10 9.52
N LEU A 101 -3.78 -17.43 8.29
CA LEU A 101 -5.14 -17.88 7.96
C LEU A 101 -5.40 -19.36 8.28
N ALA A 102 -4.35 -20.17 8.38
CA ALA A 102 -4.44 -21.59 8.68
C ALA A 102 -4.36 -21.93 10.18
N ALA A 103 -4.10 -20.93 11.02
CA ALA A 103 -4.05 -21.03 12.49
C ALA A 103 -5.37 -20.57 13.11
#